data_AF-A0A0E3SQT3-F1
#
_entry.id   AF-A0A0E3SQT3-F1
#
_cell.length_a   1.000
_cell.length_b   1.000
_cell.length_c   1.000
_cell.angle_alpha   90.00
_cell.angle_beta   90.00
_cell.angle_gamma   90.00
#
_symmetry.space_group_name_H-M   'P 1'
#
loop_
_entity.id
_entity.type
_entity.pdbx_description
1 polymer ?
#
loop_
_entity_poly.entity_id
_entity_poly.type
_entity_poly.pdbx_seq_one_letter_code
_entity_poly.pdbx_strand_id
1 'polypeptide(L)'
;MALSNSGGGEWNYSEELTIKENSGKDLINYQIQVLLDSSNFDFSKANPGGSDIRFAINDRQLYHWTEEWDGESESAIIWIKVPFIPANGMTDVTMHYGNPAATDISNGDSTFDFFDDFVESRLSISKWRSHTNAGGEIEISSGILRLVNPVKHPTDFSEIKSRDAFEINSMFVVKRMKVTTGSEPIGPVLEQGLLDPQDESENKIVLRTELANESKVSWALTRDDDRFKSWDLTNLGIAEGTWYTSGIAWYQDGDFKNVSWFKNGVRDTRMDYSYYIENEDETIIDHIPDNELKLYLYSSTASTINNMGYMAVDYAIVRKYTPQEPTVFMPGELVTQESESLPESDVQVPQPILKDINMPASEAGKQAIFIFEPYSDDRSISVIKDLKDSGINTVFLRTDVNNIWSSERFIKSAHENDITVHAMILDEKKDFVDGSGESSIEAVEAVLDYNTKSLAGFDGIYISLKTCDPAELEQVCQENALLLESIHERTAGNVLLVAGIPAAYDRSAIENITSNVDLFVLMAHDMDEVDLTAEEIEDSVASKMGEIRGAEEYALITVVVSEGSDDAEVNELLNSLYAYYSDDPAFLGVSLLMHEDLQEVIETSAPAEDKGTPGFEAIFAIIGLLSIAYRLRKQ
;
A
#
# COMPACT_ATOMS: atom_id res chain seq x y z
N MET A 1 -23.34 8.63 38.17
CA MET A 1 -24.79 8.49 37.87
C MET A 1 -25.01 7.01 37.62
N ALA A 2 -26.14 6.42 37.99
CA ALA A 2 -26.35 5.00 37.70
C ALA A 2 -26.47 4.78 36.18
N LEU A 3 -25.99 3.63 35.70
CA LEU A 3 -26.25 3.15 34.34
C LEU A 3 -27.76 3.24 34.03
N SER A 4 -28.10 3.50 32.77
CA SER A 4 -29.48 3.55 32.34
C SER A 4 -30.13 2.16 32.47
N ASN A 5 -30.86 1.98 33.56
CA ASN A 5 -31.75 0.83 33.75
C ASN A 5 -33.09 1.10 33.07
N SER A 6 -33.08 1.52 31.81
CA SER A 6 -34.32 1.72 31.06
C SER A 6 -35.05 0.38 31.00
N GLY A 7 -36.09 0.21 31.82
CA GLY A 7 -36.81 -1.06 32.04
C GLY A 7 -36.65 -1.74 33.41
N GLY A 8 -35.73 -1.28 34.27
CA GLY A 8 -35.45 -1.83 35.61
C GLY A 8 -34.36 -2.92 35.63
N GLY A 9 -34.26 -3.68 36.73
CA GLY A 9 -33.34 -4.81 36.85
C GLY A 9 -31.92 -4.47 37.35
N GLU A 10 -31.13 -5.52 37.54
CA GLU A 10 -29.72 -5.47 37.96
C GLU A 10 -28.82 -5.92 36.81
N TRP A 11 -27.64 -5.32 36.69
CA TRP A 11 -26.59 -5.76 35.77
C TRP A 11 -25.87 -6.96 36.37
N ASN A 12 -26.07 -8.15 35.80
CA ASN A 12 -25.52 -9.39 36.37
C ASN A 12 -24.05 -9.61 36.02
N TYR A 13 -23.58 -8.99 34.93
CA TYR A 13 -22.21 -9.18 34.43
C TYR A 13 -21.59 -7.83 34.03
N SER A 14 -20.28 -7.78 34.14
CA SER A 14 -19.47 -6.67 33.65
C SER A 14 -18.08 -7.17 33.26
N GLU A 15 -17.55 -6.60 32.19
CA GLU A 15 -16.22 -6.90 31.64
C GLU A 15 -15.47 -5.58 31.44
N GLU A 16 -14.18 -5.55 31.77
CA GLU A 16 -13.33 -4.36 31.58
C GLU A 16 -12.50 -4.51 30.30
N LEU A 17 -12.59 -3.53 29.42
CA LEU A 17 -11.80 -3.43 28.20
C LEU A 17 -10.90 -2.20 28.28
N THR A 18 -9.68 -2.31 27.78
CA THR A 18 -8.70 -1.21 27.80
C THR A 18 -8.48 -0.69 26.39
N ILE A 19 -8.48 0.62 26.23
CA ILE A 19 -8.22 1.28 24.94
C ILE A 19 -6.85 1.96 25.02
N LYS A 20 -5.95 1.65 24.09
CA LYS A 20 -4.62 2.26 23.98
C LYS A 20 -4.59 3.26 22.83
N GLU A 21 -4.17 4.48 23.13
CA GLU A 21 -3.88 5.51 22.14
C GLU A 21 -2.53 5.22 21.46
N ASN A 22 -2.49 5.33 20.13
CA ASN A 22 -1.31 4.95 19.34
C ASN A 22 -0.72 6.10 18.53
N SER A 23 -1.41 7.22 18.33
CA SER A 23 -1.00 8.34 17.48
C SER A 23 -0.18 9.42 18.17
N GLY A 24 0.01 9.33 19.49
CA GLY A 24 0.73 10.32 20.28
C GLY A 24 -0.02 11.64 20.45
N LYS A 25 -1.32 11.68 20.19
CA LYS A 25 -2.20 12.85 20.32
C LYS A 25 -3.35 12.55 21.28
N ASP A 26 -3.78 13.55 22.03
CA ASP A 26 -4.98 13.44 22.85
C ASP A 26 -6.21 13.29 21.95
N LEU A 27 -6.98 12.21 22.13
CA LEU A 27 -8.19 11.96 21.36
C LEU A 27 -9.42 12.31 22.20
N ILE A 28 -10.29 13.18 21.68
CA ILE A 28 -11.47 13.69 22.39
C ILE A 28 -12.73 13.30 21.64
N ASN A 29 -13.72 12.75 22.36
CA ASN A 29 -15.01 12.29 21.80
C ASN A 29 -14.82 11.34 20.60
N TYR A 30 -13.85 10.43 20.70
CA TYR A 30 -13.41 9.57 19.61
C TYR A 30 -14.28 8.31 19.53
N GLN A 31 -14.65 7.89 18.31
CA GLN A 31 -15.44 6.68 18.09
C GLN A 31 -14.54 5.46 17.94
N ILE A 32 -14.77 4.47 18.80
CA ILE A 32 -13.99 3.23 18.89
C ILE A 32 -14.88 2.05 18.55
N GLN A 33 -14.40 1.16 17.67
CA GLN A 33 -15.05 -0.09 17.35
C GLN A 33 -14.65 -1.16 18.38
N VAL A 34 -15.65 -1.86 18.92
CA VAL A 34 -15.51 -3.00 19.82
C VAL A 34 -16.07 -4.21 19.08
N LEU A 35 -15.22 -5.21 18.88
CA LEU A 35 -15.55 -6.46 18.19
C LEU A 35 -15.75 -7.54 19.24
N LEU A 36 -16.94 -8.14 19.26
CA LEU A 36 -17.27 -9.24 20.15
C LEU A 36 -17.44 -10.53 19.34
N ASP A 37 -16.90 -11.62 19.86
CA ASP A 37 -17.12 -12.96 19.32
C ASP A 37 -17.12 -14.02 20.44
N SER A 38 -17.44 -15.27 20.08
CA SER A 38 -17.48 -16.40 21.02
C SER A 38 -16.19 -16.63 21.84
N SER A 39 -15.03 -16.09 21.41
CA SER A 39 -13.77 -16.19 22.13
C SER A 39 -13.63 -15.17 23.26
N ASN A 40 -14.31 -14.02 23.15
CA ASN A 40 -14.16 -12.90 24.08
C ASN A 40 -15.47 -12.48 24.77
N PHE A 41 -16.62 -13.00 24.35
CA PHE A 41 -17.93 -12.66 24.89
C PHE A 41 -18.91 -13.85 24.90
N ASP A 42 -19.65 -14.00 25.99
CA ASP A 42 -20.66 -15.05 26.14
C ASP A 42 -22.05 -14.50 25.77
N PHE A 43 -22.45 -14.72 24.52
CA PHE A 43 -23.72 -14.24 23.96
C PHE A 43 -24.94 -14.79 24.70
N SER A 44 -24.82 -15.92 25.41
CA SER A 44 -25.93 -16.50 26.20
C SER A 44 -26.26 -15.69 27.46
N LYS A 45 -25.35 -14.81 27.89
CA LYS A 45 -25.52 -13.93 29.06
C LYS A 45 -26.16 -12.59 28.73
N ALA A 46 -26.33 -12.24 27.46
CA ALA A 46 -26.98 -11.02 27.02
C ALA A 46 -28.38 -11.32 26.43
N ASN A 47 -29.18 -10.28 26.24
CA ASN A 47 -30.46 -10.40 25.55
C ASN A 47 -30.22 -10.78 24.08
N PRO A 48 -31.15 -11.56 23.47
CA PRO A 48 -31.17 -11.73 22.03
C PRO A 48 -31.21 -10.36 21.32
N GLY A 49 -30.19 -10.04 20.53
CA GLY A 49 -30.04 -8.74 19.88
C GLY A 49 -29.25 -7.68 20.67
N GLY A 50 -28.67 -8.02 21.83
CA GLY A 50 -27.72 -7.14 22.53
C GLY A 50 -28.33 -5.88 23.16
N SER A 51 -29.65 -5.81 23.30
CA SER A 51 -30.37 -4.63 23.86
C SER A 51 -29.92 -4.22 25.27
N ASP A 52 -29.31 -5.14 26.01
CA ASP A 52 -28.78 -4.94 27.36
C ASP A 52 -27.27 -4.67 27.38
N ILE A 53 -26.63 -4.30 26.28
CA ILE A 53 -25.22 -3.85 26.34
C ILE A 53 -25.12 -2.39 26.79
N ARG A 54 -24.24 -2.10 27.75
CA ARG A 54 -23.86 -0.74 28.16
C ARG A 54 -22.36 -0.62 28.28
N PHE A 55 -21.83 0.56 28.00
CA PHE A 55 -20.43 0.91 28.25
C PHE A 55 -20.36 2.07 29.23
N ALA A 56 -19.36 2.08 30.11
CA ALA A 56 -19.15 3.17 31.05
C ALA A 56 -17.66 3.40 31.37
N ILE A 57 -17.31 4.63 31.69
CA ILE A 57 -16.01 5.01 32.25
C ILE A 57 -16.27 5.68 33.59
N ASN A 58 -15.67 5.21 34.68
CA ASN A 58 -15.87 5.77 36.02
C ASN A 58 -17.37 5.96 36.38
N ASP A 59 -18.18 4.92 36.15
CA ASP A 59 -19.65 4.93 36.35
C ASP A 59 -20.41 5.99 35.50
N ARG A 60 -19.79 6.52 34.45
CA ARG A 60 -20.46 7.38 33.47
C ARG A 60 -20.71 6.58 32.19
N GLN A 61 -21.98 6.34 31.91
CA GLN A 61 -22.40 5.65 30.70
C GLN A 61 -21.96 6.42 29.43
N LEU A 62 -21.44 5.67 28.47
CA LEU A 62 -21.06 6.14 27.13
C LEU A 62 -22.21 5.99 26.14
N TYR A 63 -22.16 6.80 25.08
CA TYR A 63 -22.98 6.54 23.89
C TYR A 63 -22.37 5.38 23.11
N HIS A 64 -23.24 4.55 22.56
CA HIS A 64 -22.85 3.46 21.69
C HIS A 64 -23.87 3.25 20.58
N TRP A 65 -23.44 2.56 19.54
CA TRP A 65 -24.29 2.08 18.48
C TRP A 65 -23.87 0.66 18.08
N THR A 66 -24.82 -0.26 18.13
CA THR A 66 -24.66 -1.64 17.66
C THR A 66 -24.84 -1.64 16.15
N GLU A 67 -23.74 -1.83 15.43
CA GLU A 67 -23.75 -1.95 13.97
C GLU A 67 -24.31 -3.31 13.54
N GLU A 68 -23.86 -4.37 14.21
CA GLU A 68 -24.25 -5.74 13.90
C GLU A 68 -24.30 -6.56 15.19
N TRP A 69 -25.33 -7.40 15.31
CA TRP A 69 -25.44 -8.38 16.38
C TRP A 69 -26.02 -9.67 15.82
N ASP A 70 -25.20 -10.70 15.73
CA ASP A 70 -25.60 -12.04 15.36
C ASP A 70 -25.34 -12.99 16.54
N GLY A 71 -26.40 -13.31 17.28
CA GLY A 71 -26.33 -14.25 18.40
C GLY A 71 -26.26 -15.72 17.98
N GLU A 72 -26.53 -16.05 16.71
CA GLU A 72 -26.38 -17.42 16.19
C GLU A 72 -24.94 -17.68 15.74
N SER A 73 -24.33 -16.70 15.04
CA SER A 73 -22.92 -16.74 14.66
C SER A 73 -21.99 -16.31 15.80
N GLU A 74 -22.55 -15.87 16.94
CA GLU A 74 -21.83 -15.35 18.11
C GLU A 74 -20.82 -14.27 17.71
N SER A 75 -21.29 -13.24 16.99
CA SER A 75 -20.48 -12.09 16.56
C SER A 75 -21.23 -10.78 16.68
N ALA A 76 -20.58 -9.71 17.12
CA ALA A 76 -21.14 -8.37 17.15
C ALA A 76 -20.10 -7.27 16.88
N ILE A 77 -20.56 -6.20 16.24
CA ILE A 77 -19.78 -4.98 16.00
C ILE A 77 -20.49 -3.84 16.71
N ILE A 78 -19.81 -3.22 17.68
CA ILE A 78 -20.38 -2.15 18.49
C ILE A 78 -19.44 -0.96 18.51
N TRP A 79 -19.95 0.22 18.22
CA TRP A 79 -19.19 1.47 18.29
C TRP A 79 -19.48 2.21 19.58
N ILE A 80 -18.46 2.74 20.24
CA ILE A 80 -18.58 3.54 21.47
C ILE A 80 -17.95 4.92 21.29
N LYS A 81 -18.55 5.96 21.89
CA LYS A 81 -17.98 7.31 21.91
C LYS A 81 -17.19 7.54 23.19
N VAL A 82 -15.87 7.52 23.10
CA VAL A 82 -14.95 7.69 24.23
C VAL A 82 -14.65 9.18 24.42
N PRO A 83 -14.96 9.79 25.60
CA PRO A 83 -14.82 11.23 25.78
C PRO A 83 -13.38 11.73 25.72
N PHE A 84 -12.43 10.92 26.18
CA PHE A 84 -11.01 11.28 26.23
C PHE A 84 -10.16 10.01 26.24
N ILE A 85 -9.13 9.96 25.40
CA ILE A 85 -8.06 8.97 25.42
C ILE A 85 -6.74 9.78 25.40
N PRO A 86 -5.91 9.69 26.45
CA PRO A 86 -4.68 10.48 26.53
C PRO A 86 -3.64 10.00 25.52
N ALA A 87 -2.84 10.93 24.97
CA ALA A 87 -1.72 10.65 24.08
C ALA A 87 -0.79 9.56 24.63
N ASN A 88 -0.52 8.52 23.82
CA ASN A 88 0.25 7.32 24.18
C ASN A 88 -0.22 6.59 25.45
N GLY A 89 -1.42 6.91 25.93
CA GLY A 89 -1.96 6.43 27.19
C GLY A 89 -3.08 5.42 27.00
N MET A 90 -3.69 5.04 28.11
CA MET A 90 -4.73 4.03 28.16
C MET A 90 -6.01 4.60 28.79
N THR A 91 -7.15 4.05 28.40
CA THR A 91 -8.46 4.37 28.97
C THR A 91 -9.25 3.08 29.17
N ASP A 92 -9.62 2.81 30.42
CA ASP A 92 -10.42 1.64 30.76
C ASP A 92 -11.91 1.95 30.64
N VAL A 93 -12.63 1.04 29.99
CA VAL A 93 -14.07 1.08 29.78
C VAL A 93 -14.67 -0.19 30.35
N THR A 94 -15.74 -0.07 31.11
CA THR A 94 -16.50 -1.22 31.60
C THR A 94 -17.71 -1.46 30.70
N MET A 95 -17.80 -2.65 30.12
CA MET A 95 -19.01 -3.15 29.46
C MET A 95 -19.89 -3.85 30.51
N HIS A 96 -21.18 -3.52 30.57
CA HIS A 96 -22.18 -4.15 31.43
C HIS A 96 -23.27 -4.84 30.61
N TYR A 97 -23.72 -6.00 31.07
CA TYR A 97 -24.74 -6.82 30.40
C TYR A 97 -25.43 -7.80 31.37
N GLY A 98 -26.35 -8.61 30.84
CA GLY A 98 -27.14 -9.55 31.61
C GLY A 98 -28.24 -8.89 32.42
N ASN A 99 -28.83 -7.83 31.89
CA ASN A 99 -30.05 -7.25 32.44
C ASN A 99 -31.21 -7.51 31.47
N PRO A 100 -31.98 -8.60 31.65
CA PRO A 100 -33.06 -8.94 30.75
C PRO A 100 -34.17 -7.90 30.65
N ALA A 101 -34.28 -7.00 31.64
CA ALA A 101 -35.26 -5.93 31.64
C ALA A 101 -34.79 -4.68 30.89
N ALA A 102 -33.53 -4.60 30.49
CA ALA A 102 -32.99 -3.43 29.79
C ALA A 102 -33.59 -3.30 28.38
N THR A 103 -34.05 -2.10 28.04
CA THR A 103 -34.42 -1.74 26.68
C THR A 103 -33.18 -1.36 25.88
N ASP A 104 -33.21 -1.56 24.57
CA ASP A 104 -32.16 -1.08 23.70
C ASP A 104 -32.06 0.46 23.75
N ILE A 105 -30.83 0.96 23.77
CA ILE A 105 -30.51 2.41 23.73
C ILE A 105 -29.46 2.73 22.67
N SER A 106 -29.08 1.75 21.83
CA SER A 106 -28.17 1.93 20.71
C SER A 106 -28.59 3.16 19.90
N ASN A 107 -27.65 4.09 19.70
CA ASN A 107 -27.95 5.38 19.09
C ASN A 107 -26.73 5.91 18.31
N GLY A 108 -26.80 5.81 16.98
CA GLY A 108 -25.76 6.30 16.09
C GLY A 108 -25.60 7.83 16.13
N ASP A 109 -26.71 8.59 16.16
CA ASP A 109 -26.69 10.07 16.19
C ASP A 109 -25.89 10.64 17.38
N SER A 110 -25.89 9.97 18.54
CA SER A 110 -25.14 10.39 19.72
C SER A 110 -23.70 9.86 19.73
N THR A 111 -23.42 8.83 18.93
CA THR A 111 -22.13 8.12 18.89
C THR A 111 -21.19 8.78 17.89
N PHE A 112 -21.66 9.01 16.66
CA PHE A 112 -20.86 9.55 15.56
C PHE A 112 -20.99 11.07 15.44
N ASP A 113 -20.16 11.67 14.59
CA ASP A 113 -20.25 13.09 14.27
C ASP A 113 -21.27 13.32 13.13
N PHE A 114 -21.55 12.27 12.35
CA PHE A 114 -22.71 12.15 11.48
C PHE A 114 -23.20 10.70 11.47
N PHE A 115 -24.51 10.51 11.36
CA PHE A 115 -25.13 9.18 11.30
C PHE A 115 -26.44 9.23 10.51
N ASP A 116 -26.66 8.23 9.66
CA ASP A 116 -27.97 7.93 9.08
C ASP A 116 -28.05 6.43 8.76
N ASP A 117 -29.04 5.74 9.31
CA ASP A 117 -29.36 4.31 9.07
C ASP A 117 -30.63 4.15 8.23
N PHE A 118 -31.16 5.25 7.70
CA PHE A 118 -32.29 5.29 6.76
C PHE A 118 -33.54 4.51 7.23
N VAL A 119 -33.75 4.37 8.54
CA VAL A 119 -34.94 3.70 9.11
C VAL A 119 -36.22 4.51 8.92
N GLU A 120 -36.10 5.81 8.68
CA GLU A 120 -37.23 6.68 8.37
C GLU A 120 -37.84 6.33 7.01
N SER A 121 -39.15 6.55 6.84
CA SER A 121 -39.83 6.27 5.55
C SER A 121 -39.40 7.16 4.38
N ARG A 122 -38.59 8.20 4.63
CA ARG A 122 -38.16 9.21 3.64
C ARG A 122 -36.79 9.75 4.02
N LEU A 123 -36.09 10.30 3.05
CA LEU A 123 -34.76 10.88 3.26
C LEU A 123 -34.88 12.12 4.15
N SER A 124 -34.09 12.17 5.22
CA SER A 124 -34.11 13.27 6.16
C SER A 124 -33.61 14.55 5.51
N ILE A 125 -34.52 15.50 5.27
CA ILE A 125 -34.19 16.78 4.63
C ILE A 125 -33.30 17.69 5.49
N SER A 126 -33.16 17.40 6.79
CA SER A 126 -32.22 18.11 7.68
C SER A 126 -30.80 17.57 7.54
N LYS A 127 -30.62 16.30 7.18
CA LYS A 127 -29.31 15.66 6.99
C LYS A 127 -28.84 15.75 5.54
N TRP A 128 -29.76 15.61 4.59
CA TRP A 128 -29.42 15.47 3.17
C TRP A 128 -30.12 16.47 2.26
N ARG A 129 -29.45 16.80 1.15
CA ARG A 129 -30.04 17.32 -0.08
C ARG A 129 -30.01 16.21 -1.11
N SER A 130 -31.09 16.08 -1.86
CA SER A 130 -31.21 15.09 -2.93
C SER A 130 -31.35 15.78 -4.27
N HIS A 131 -30.74 15.21 -5.30
CA HIS A 131 -30.97 15.62 -6.68
C HIS A 131 -31.02 14.39 -7.58
N THR A 132 -31.89 14.43 -8.58
CA THR A 132 -31.98 13.37 -9.59
C THR A 132 -32.15 14.02 -10.96
N ASN A 133 -31.74 13.30 -12.00
CA ASN A 133 -31.94 13.72 -13.37
C ASN A 133 -32.47 12.57 -14.24
N ALA A 134 -33.22 12.95 -15.28
CA ALA A 134 -33.90 12.03 -16.18
C ALA A 134 -34.72 10.95 -15.47
N GLY A 135 -34.24 9.70 -15.46
CA GLY A 135 -34.93 8.56 -14.85
C GLY A 135 -34.53 8.29 -13.39
N GLY A 136 -33.57 9.03 -12.82
CA GLY A 136 -33.05 8.76 -11.48
C GLY A 136 -34.12 8.88 -10.38
N GLU A 137 -34.12 7.91 -9.47
CA GLU A 137 -35.05 7.82 -8.33
C GLU A 137 -34.29 7.60 -7.01
N ILE A 138 -34.86 8.10 -5.91
CA ILE A 138 -34.35 7.87 -4.56
C ILE A 138 -35.46 7.18 -3.78
N GLU A 139 -35.17 5.96 -3.32
CA GLU A 139 -36.11 5.15 -2.57
C GLU A 139 -35.54 4.87 -1.19
N ILE A 140 -36.40 4.89 -0.16
CA ILE A 140 -36.05 4.37 1.16
C ILE A 140 -37.12 3.38 1.58
N SER A 141 -36.67 2.19 1.97
CA SER A 141 -37.55 1.16 2.51
C SER A 141 -36.77 0.26 3.46
N SER A 142 -37.36 -0.06 4.61
CA SER A 142 -36.80 -1.04 5.56
C SER A 142 -35.36 -0.75 5.99
N GLY A 143 -35.01 0.50 6.28
CA GLY A 143 -33.64 0.87 6.68
C GLY A 143 -32.65 0.98 5.52
N ILE A 144 -33.09 0.84 4.27
CA ILE A 144 -32.18 0.85 3.12
C ILE A 144 -32.53 2.02 2.22
N LEU A 145 -31.55 2.90 1.99
CA LEU A 145 -31.54 3.89 0.93
C LEU A 145 -31.15 3.22 -0.39
N ARG A 146 -31.85 3.55 -1.48
CA ARG A 146 -31.46 3.19 -2.84
C ARG A 146 -31.37 4.43 -3.72
N LEU A 147 -30.20 4.60 -4.34
CA LEU A 147 -29.98 5.57 -5.42
C LEU A 147 -30.18 4.82 -6.74
N VAL A 148 -31.38 4.92 -7.31
CA VAL A 148 -31.86 4.06 -8.39
C VAL A 148 -31.70 4.75 -9.74
N ASN A 149 -31.29 3.97 -10.73
CA ASN A 149 -31.20 4.34 -12.15
C ASN A 149 -31.98 3.29 -12.98
N PRO A 150 -33.32 3.45 -13.05
CA PRO A 150 -34.23 2.41 -13.54
C PRO A 150 -34.44 2.43 -15.06
N VAL A 151 -33.97 3.47 -15.76
CA VAL A 151 -34.17 3.64 -17.20
C VAL A 151 -32.86 4.03 -17.85
N LYS A 152 -32.47 3.32 -18.91
CA LYS A 152 -31.33 3.70 -19.74
C LYS A 152 -31.51 5.14 -20.25
N HIS A 153 -30.76 6.08 -19.68
CA HIS A 153 -30.70 7.46 -20.16
C HIS A 153 -29.28 7.99 -20.01
N PRO A 154 -28.65 8.60 -21.04
CA PRO A 154 -27.24 9.00 -21.00
C PRO A 154 -26.83 10.04 -19.94
N THR A 155 -27.79 10.52 -19.14
CA THR A 155 -27.60 11.58 -18.14
C THR A 155 -28.41 11.30 -16.88
N ASP A 156 -28.96 10.10 -16.71
CA ASP A 156 -29.65 9.79 -15.46
C ASP A 156 -28.64 9.69 -14.32
N PHE A 157 -29.05 10.22 -13.18
CA PHE A 157 -28.35 10.00 -11.94
C PHE A 157 -29.29 10.22 -10.77
N SER A 158 -28.88 9.65 -9.65
CA SER A 158 -29.46 9.86 -8.34
C SER A 158 -28.34 10.19 -7.36
N GLU A 159 -28.47 11.32 -6.68
CA GLU A 159 -27.46 11.80 -5.74
C GLU A 159 -28.05 12.29 -4.43
N ILE A 160 -27.28 12.11 -3.36
CA ILE A 160 -27.49 12.79 -2.09
C ILE A 160 -26.19 13.43 -1.61
N LYS A 161 -26.33 14.59 -0.97
CA LYS A 161 -25.23 15.37 -0.39
C LYS A 161 -25.59 15.77 1.03
N SER A 162 -24.66 15.67 1.97
CA SER A 162 -24.93 16.10 3.35
C SER A 162 -25.21 17.61 3.40
N ARG A 163 -26.00 18.05 4.38
CA ARG A 163 -26.16 19.47 4.68
C ARG A 163 -24.99 20.02 5.47
N ASP A 164 -24.49 19.22 6.39
CA ASP A 164 -23.34 19.53 7.23
C ASP A 164 -22.04 19.22 6.47
N ALA A 165 -20.98 19.93 6.85
CA ALA A 165 -19.64 19.70 6.35
C ALA A 165 -18.73 19.31 7.54
N PHE A 166 -17.65 18.60 7.26
CA PHE A 166 -16.82 17.95 8.26
C PHE A 166 -15.36 18.31 8.07
N GLU A 167 -14.68 18.60 9.18
CA GLU A 167 -13.27 18.98 9.22
C GLU A 167 -12.33 17.82 8.82
N ILE A 168 -11.10 18.17 8.48
CA ILE A 168 -9.99 17.22 8.31
C ILE A 168 -9.75 16.40 9.58
N ASN A 169 -9.14 15.21 9.42
CA ASN A 169 -9.00 14.17 10.46
C ASN A 169 -10.33 13.45 10.74
N SER A 170 -11.07 13.21 9.66
CA SER A 170 -12.36 12.52 9.67
C SER A 170 -12.37 11.39 8.65
N MET A 171 -13.31 10.46 8.83
CA MET A 171 -13.53 9.34 7.93
C MET A 171 -15.02 9.17 7.66
N PHE A 172 -15.37 9.12 6.38
CA PHE A 172 -16.72 8.86 5.89
C PHE A 172 -16.87 7.39 5.53
N VAL A 173 -17.70 6.66 6.27
CA VAL A 173 -17.91 5.22 6.10
C VAL A 173 -19.36 4.95 5.70
N VAL A 174 -19.54 4.08 4.71
CA VAL A 174 -20.85 3.70 4.18
C VAL A 174 -20.92 2.19 3.99
N LYS A 175 -21.91 1.53 4.60
CA LYS A 175 -22.25 0.14 4.29
C LYS A 175 -23.14 0.13 3.07
N ARG A 176 -22.59 -0.32 1.94
CA ARG A 176 -23.23 -0.23 0.63
C ARG A 176 -23.12 -1.53 -0.15
N MET A 177 -23.94 -1.65 -1.20
CA MET A 177 -23.80 -2.70 -2.22
C MET A 177 -24.28 -2.20 -3.59
N LYS A 178 -23.75 -2.79 -4.65
CA LYS A 178 -24.26 -2.63 -6.02
C LYS A 178 -25.30 -3.70 -6.33
N VAL A 179 -26.39 -3.28 -6.97
CA VAL A 179 -27.38 -4.20 -7.58
C VAL A 179 -27.64 -3.79 -9.02
N THR A 180 -27.55 -4.74 -9.94
CA THR A 180 -27.86 -4.60 -11.37
C THR A 180 -29.27 -5.12 -11.62
N THR A 181 -30.07 -4.33 -12.30
CA THR A 181 -31.44 -4.70 -12.73
C THR A 181 -31.58 -4.79 -14.25
N GLY A 182 -30.54 -4.34 -14.97
CA GLY A 182 -30.44 -4.43 -16.42
C GLY A 182 -29.96 -5.78 -16.93
N SER A 183 -29.81 -5.89 -18.26
CA SER A 183 -29.28 -7.09 -18.92
C SER A 183 -27.76 -7.09 -19.04
N GLU A 184 -27.11 -5.95 -18.84
CA GLU A 184 -25.65 -5.83 -18.91
C GLU A 184 -25.01 -6.20 -17.57
N PRO A 185 -23.89 -6.95 -17.57
CA PRO A 185 -23.24 -7.42 -16.34
C PRO A 185 -22.54 -6.31 -15.54
N ILE A 186 -22.38 -5.10 -16.09
CA ILE A 186 -21.60 -4.01 -15.49
C ILE A 186 -22.37 -3.23 -14.40
N GLY A 187 -23.70 -3.18 -14.51
CA GLY A 187 -24.55 -2.41 -13.59
C GLY A 187 -24.27 -0.89 -13.57
N PRO A 188 -24.86 -0.16 -12.61
CA PRO A 188 -24.68 1.28 -12.52
C PRO A 188 -23.26 1.65 -12.05
N VAL A 189 -22.83 2.87 -12.35
CA VAL A 189 -21.63 3.49 -11.74
C VAL A 189 -22.01 3.99 -10.37
N LEU A 190 -21.15 3.74 -9.39
CA LEU A 190 -21.33 4.18 -8.02
C LEU A 190 -20.21 5.13 -7.61
N GLU A 191 -20.55 6.20 -6.91
CA GLU A 191 -19.59 7.16 -6.37
C GLU A 191 -19.85 7.44 -4.89
N GLN A 192 -18.78 7.51 -4.12
CA GLN A 192 -18.75 7.99 -2.73
C GLN A 192 -17.67 9.06 -2.65
N GLY A 193 -17.96 10.20 -2.02
CA GLY A 193 -16.98 11.26 -2.01
C GLY A 193 -17.24 12.36 -0.99
N LEU A 194 -16.38 13.37 -1.09
CA LEU A 194 -16.31 14.56 -0.26
C LEU A 194 -16.28 15.77 -1.19
N LEU A 195 -17.10 16.78 -0.93
CA LEU A 195 -17.29 17.95 -1.78
C LEU A 195 -17.04 19.23 -1.00
N ASP A 196 -16.33 20.18 -1.61
CA ASP A 196 -16.22 21.53 -1.07
C ASP A 196 -17.60 22.20 -1.06
N PRO A 197 -18.06 22.74 0.08
CA PRO A 197 -19.37 23.40 0.17
C PRO A 197 -19.47 24.71 -0.63
N GLN A 198 -18.35 25.35 -0.99
CA GLN A 198 -18.29 26.58 -1.78
C GLN A 198 -18.26 26.30 -3.29
N ASP A 199 -17.60 25.23 -3.71
CA ASP A 199 -17.51 24.82 -5.12
C ASP A 199 -17.52 23.29 -5.29
N GLU A 200 -18.72 22.71 -5.26
CA GLU A 200 -18.96 21.26 -5.33
C GLU A 200 -18.55 20.63 -6.68
N SER A 201 -18.29 21.44 -7.72
CA SER A 201 -17.86 21.00 -9.05
C SER A 201 -16.35 20.93 -9.18
N GLU A 202 -15.66 21.91 -8.61
CA GLU A 202 -14.23 22.14 -8.80
C GLU A 202 -13.37 21.55 -7.69
N ASN A 203 -13.89 21.43 -6.46
CA ASN A 203 -13.11 20.95 -5.33
C ASN A 203 -13.76 19.70 -4.72
N LYS A 204 -13.21 18.51 -5.00
CA LYS A 204 -13.79 17.24 -4.53
C LYS A 204 -12.81 16.09 -4.46
N ILE A 205 -13.15 15.12 -3.61
CA ILE A 205 -12.50 13.82 -3.45
C ILE A 205 -13.55 12.75 -3.77
N VAL A 206 -13.39 12.01 -4.86
CA VAL A 206 -14.41 11.05 -5.31
C VAL A 206 -13.78 9.68 -5.56
N LEU A 207 -14.30 8.69 -4.83
CA LEU A 207 -14.11 7.28 -5.10
C LEU A 207 -15.21 6.81 -6.06
N ARG A 208 -14.82 6.20 -7.18
CA ARG A 208 -15.73 5.61 -8.15
C ARG A 208 -15.52 4.11 -8.25
N THR A 209 -16.62 3.37 -8.32
CA THR A 209 -16.61 1.93 -8.64
C THR A 209 -17.45 1.63 -9.88
N GLU A 210 -16.89 0.85 -10.79
CA GLU A 210 -17.52 0.44 -12.04
C GLU A 210 -17.24 -1.03 -12.37
N LEU A 211 -17.75 -1.50 -13.51
CA LEU A 211 -17.68 -2.91 -13.97
C LEU A 211 -18.45 -3.91 -13.08
N ALA A 212 -18.53 -5.15 -13.58
CA ALA A 212 -19.12 -6.28 -12.89
C ALA A 212 -18.35 -6.56 -11.61
N ASN A 213 -19.06 -6.87 -10.51
CA ASN A 213 -18.46 -7.08 -9.18
C ASN A 213 -17.63 -5.89 -8.65
N GLU A 214 -17.90 -4.69 -9.18
CA GLU A 214 -17.17 -3.46 -8.85
C GLU A 214 -15.65 -3.60 -9.06
N SER A 215 -15.27 -4.30 -10.13
CA SER A 215 -13.90 -4.73 -10.34
C SER A 215 -12.89 -3.62 -10.62
N LYS A 216 -13.39 -2.40 -10.83
CA LYS A 216 -12.57 -1.22 -11.01
C LYS A 216 -12.87 -0.18 -9.96
N VAL A 217 -11.82 0.30 -9.31
CA VAL A 217 -11.89 1.36 -8.30
C VAL A 217 -10.96 2.48 -8.72
N SER A 218 -11.45 3.73 -8.73
CA SER A 218 -10.65 4.88 -9.14
C SER A 218 -10.94 6.11 -8.30
N TRP A 219 -9.94 6.97 -8.19
CA TRP A 219 -10.05 8.30 -7.60
C TRP A 219 -10.17 9.38 -8.64
N ALA A 220 -10.93 10.41 -8.29
CA ALA A 220 -10.78 11.73 -8.86
C ALA A 220 -10.67 12.74 -7.72
N LEU A 221 -9.53 13.40 -7.62
CA LEU A 221 -9.39 14.61 -6.84
C LEU A 221 -9.43 15.78 -7.82
N THR A 222 -10.19 16.83 -7.52
CA THR A 222 -10.27 18.02 -8.37
C THR A 222 -10.00 19.24 -7.50
N ARG A 223 -9.19 20.18 -8.00
CA ARG A 223 -9.07 21.54 -7.44
C ARG A 223 -8.88 22.56 -8.55
N ASP A 224 -9.71 23.60 -8.57
CA ASP A 224 -9.61 24.74 -9.50
C ASP A 224 -9.38 24.30 -10.97
N ASP A 225 -10.24 23.41 -11.49
CA ASP A 225 -10.16 22.73 -12.80
C ASP A 225 -9.04 21.66 -12.98
N ASP A 226 -8.03 21.60 -12.11
CA ASP A 226 -7.00 20.55 -12.15
C ASP A 226 -7.51 19.22 -11.57
N ARG A 227 -7.06 18.11 -12.15
CA ARG A 227 -7.61 16.78 -11.85
C ARG A 227 -6.53 15.73 -11.72
N PHE A 228 -6.26 15.32 -10.49
CA PHE A 228 -5.64 14.04 -10.22
C PHE A 228 -6.65 12.90 -10.42
N LYS A 229 -6.27 11.90 -11.22
CA LYS A 229 -7.00 10.64 -11.35
C LYS A 229 -6.06 9.49 -11.09
N SER A 230 -6.41 8.62 -10.14
CA SER A 230 -5.70 7.36 -10.01
C SER A 230 -6.05 6.42 -11.15
N TRP A 231 -5.10 5.57 -11.56
CA TRP A 231 -5.42 4.40 -12.37
C TRP A 231 -6.22 3.38 -11.53
N ASP A 232 -6.67 2.30 -12.18
CA ASP A 232 -7.35 1.19 -11.53
C ASP A 232 -6.34 0.36 -10.72
N LEU A 233 -5.96 0.85 -9.55
CA LEU A 233 -4.89 0.28 -8.72
C LEU A 233 -5.40 -0.82 -7.78
N THR A 234 -6.73 -1.01 -7.70
CA THR A 234 -7.35 -2.04 -6.85
C THR A 234 -8.70 -2.50 -7.40
N ASN A 235 -9.19 -3.61 -6.86
CA ASN A 235 -10.44 -4.24 -7.25
C ASN A 235 -11.24 -4.61 -5.99
N LEU A 236 -12.52 -4.26 -5.95
CA LEU A 236 -13.38 -4.64 -4.83
C LEU A 236 -13.59 -6.15 -4.75
N GLY A 237 -13.74 -6.84 -5.89
CA GLY A 237 -13.96 -8.29 -5.95
C GLY A 237 -15.21 -8.74 -5.20
N ILE A 238 -16.18 -7.83 -5.01
CA ILE A 238 -17.41 -8.10 -4.26
C ILE A 238 -18.48 -8.57 -5.23
N ALA A 239 -19.04 -9.75 -4.98
CA ALA A 239 -20.13 -10.26 -5.79
C ALA A 239 -21.33 -9.31 -5.71
N GLU A 240 -22.01 -9.13 -6.85
CA GLU A 240 -23.21 -8.29 -6.91
C GLU A 240 -24.25 -8.69 -5.85
N GLY A 241 -24.89 -7.68 -5.23
CA GLY A 241 -25.86 -7.88 -4.15
C GLY A 241 -25.24 -8.25 -2.80
N THR A 242 -23.92 -8.11 -2.63
CA THR A 242 -23.23 -8.36 -1.35
C THR A 242 -22.91 -7.05 -0.65
N TRP A 243 -23.25 -6.96 0.63
CA TRP A 243 -22.92 -5.81 1.48
C TRP A 243 -21.43 -5.74 1.82
N TYR A 244 -20.88 -4.54 1.79
CA TYR A 244 -19.54 -4.24 2.27
C TYR A 244 -19.50 -2.81 2.81
N THR A 245 -18.50 -2.48 3.64
CA THR A 245 -18.28 -1.10 4.07
C THR A 245 -17.19 -0.45 3.23
N SER A 246 -17.42 0.77 2.75
CA SER A 246 -16.45 1.59 2.05
C SER A 246 -16.16 2.85 2.86
N GLY A 247 -14.89 3.07 3.19
CA GLY A 247 -14.43 4.18 4.01
C GLY A 247 -13.51 5.11 3.23
N ILE A 248 -13.67 6.42 3.40
CA ILE A 248 -12.75 7.44 2.89
C ILE A 248 -12.29 8.29 4.07
N ALA A 249 -11.02 8.20 4.43
CA ALA A 249 -10.39 9.07 5.42
C ALA A 249 -9.70 10.24 4.73
N TRP A 250 -9.85 11.46 5.27
CA TRP A 250 -9.08 12.63 4.86
C TRP A 250 -8.51 13.30 6.11
N TYR A 251 -7.20 13.42 6.15
CA TYR A 251 -6.49 13.72 7.39
C TYR A 251 -5.18 14.43 7.13
N GLN A 252 -4.69 15.12 8.14
CA GLN A 252 -3.37 15.73 8.14
C GLN A 252 -2.46 14.95 9.10
N ASP A 253 -1.28 14.59 8.61
CA ASP A 253 -0.23 13.97 9.41
C ASP A 253 1.09 14.71 9.19
N GLY A 254 1.57 15.38 10.25
CA GLY A 254 2.65 16.35 10.15
C GLY A 254 2.36 17.42 9.09
N ASP A 255 3.26 17.52 8.12
CA ASP A 255 3.21 18.46 7.01
C ASP A 255 2.55 17.87 5.76
N PHE A 256 1.88 16.71 5.88
CA PHE A 256 1.17 16.07 4.78
C PHE A 256 -0.35 16.10 4.99
N LYS A 257 -1.09 16.44 3.94
CA LYS A 257 -2.50 16.08 3.81
C LYS A 257 -2.62 14.76 3.07
N ASN A 258 -3.56 13.93 3.51
CA ASN A 258 -3.70 12.57 3.03
C ASN A 258 -5.16 12.23 2.77
N VAL A 259 -5.39 11.37 1.79
CA VAL A 259 -6.64 10.68 1.54
C VAL A 259 -6.36 9.18 1.45
N SER A 260 -7.16 8.38 2.15
CA SER A 260 -7.02 6.92 2.17
C SER A 260 -8.37 6.23 2.00
N TRP A 261 -8.39 5.08 1.34
CA TRP A 261 -9.59 4.26 1.17
C TRP A 261 -9.53 2.95 1.93
N PHE A 262 -10.70 2.54 2.41
CA PHE A 262 -10.89 1.36 3.24
C PHE A 262 -12.03 0.50 2.70
N LYS A 263 -11.79 -0.81 2.65
CA LYS A 263 -12.79 -1.82 2.35
C LYS A 263 -12.96 -2.71 3.59
N ASN A 264 -14.18 -2.82 4.11
CA ASN A 264 -14.46 -3.63 5.32
C ASN A 264 -13.55 -3.28 6.50
N GLY A 265 -13.27 -1.99 6.70
CA GLY A 265 -12.37 -1.49 7.74
C GLY A 265 -10.87 -1.68 7.44
N VAL A 266 -10.49 -2.34 6.34
CA VAL A 266 -9.10 -2.58 5.94
C VAL A 266 -8.66 -1.53 4.92
N ARG A 267 -7.59 -0.79 5.22
CA ARG A 267 -7.00 0.20 4.32
C ARG A 267 -6.39 -0.48 3.09
N ASP A 268 -6.62 0.07 1.91
CA ASP A 268 -5.90 -0.31 0.70
C ASP A 268 -4.91 0.80 0.34
N THR A 269 -3.63 0.58 0.63
CA THR A 269 -2.60 1.63 0.48
C THR A 269 -2.31 2.00 -0.97
N ARG A 270 -2.69 1.14 -1.93
CA ARG A 270 -2.62 1.47 -3.37
C ARG A 270 -3.54 2.62 -3.76
N MET A 271 -4.49 2.95 -2.88
CA MET A 271 -5.47 4.00 -3.05
C MET A 271 -5.15 5.24 -2.19
N ASP A 272 -3.94 5.33 -1.62
CA ASP A 272 -3.54 6.51 -0.86
C ASP A 272 -3.09 7.65 -1.79
N TYR A 273 -3.40 8.89 -1.39
CA TYR A 273 -2.87 10.11 -2.00
C TYR A 273 -2.40 11.07 -0.91
N SER A 274 -1.22 11.64 -1.07
CA SER A 274 -0.58 12.52 -0.09
C SER A 274 -0.07 13.79 -0.77
N TYR A 275 -0.23 14.93 -0.08
CA TYR A 275 0.26 16.23 -0.52
C TYR A 275 1.04 16.92 0.60
N TYR A 276 2.25 17.40 0.29
CA TYR A 276 3.11 18.12 1.24
C TYR A 276 2.77 19.62 1.28
N ILE A 277 2.46 20.15 2.47
CA ILE A 277 1.89 21.48 2.70
C ILE A 277 2.87 22.62 2.40
N GLU A 278 4.18 22.40 2.55
CA GLU A 278 5.21 23.45 2.35
C GLU A 278 5.89 23.40 0.97
N ASN A 279 5.21 22.88 -0.06
CA ASN A 279 5.77 22.91 -1.42
C ASN A 279 6.04 24.37 -1.86
N GLU A 280 7.32 24.73 -2.00
CA GLU A 280 7.75 26.01 -2.61
C GLU A 280 7.56 26.03 -4.14
N ASP A 281 7.26 24.86 -4.74
CA ASP A 281 6.97 24.72 -6.15
C ASP A 281 5.48 24.96 -6.43
N GLU A 282 5.15 26.18 -6.89
CA GLU A 282 3.80 26.60 -7.26
C GLU A 282 3.16 25.76 -8.40
N THR A 283 3.88 24.79 -8.97
CA THR A 283 3.37 23.91 -10.04
C THR A 283 2.62 22.67 -9.55
N ILE A 284 2.79 22.24 -8.30
CA ILE A 284 2.10 21.06 -7.74
C ILE A 284 0.85 21.50 -6.97
N ILE A 285 -0.33 21.15 -7.50
CA ILE A 285 -1.62 21.54 -6.94
C ILE A 285 -2.00 20.62 -5.78
N ASP A 286 -2.28 21.23 -4.63
CA ASP A 286 -2.85 20.58 -3.45
C ASP A 286 -4.29 20.12 -3.71
N HIS A 287 -4.50 18.84 -3.99
CA HIS A 287 -5.85 18.35 -4.28
C HIS A 287 -6.71 18.06 -3.04
N ILE A 288 -6.20 18.29 -1.83
CA ILE A 288 -6.93 18.02 -0.58
C ILE A 288 -7.31 19.34 0.09
N PRO A 289 -8.60 19.74 0.05
CA PRO A 289 -9.01 21.03 0.58
C PRO A 289 -8.77 21.15 2.10
N ASP A 290 -8.40 22.35 2.56
CA ASP A 290 -8.22 22.69 3.99
C ASP A 290 -9.55 22.90 4.75
N ASN A 291 -10.62 23.12 4.02
CA ASN A 291 -11.93 23.45 4.55
C ASN A 291 -12.76 22.20 4.87
N GLU A 292 -13.84 22.42 5.62
CA GLU A 292 -14.83 21.39 5.87
C GLU A 292 -15.45 20.88 4.56
N LEU A 293 -15.62 19.56 4.44
CA LEU A 293 -16.17 18.91 3.24
C LEU A 293 -17.53 18.28 3.52
N LYS A 294 -18.44 18.37 2.55
CA LYS A 294 -19.73 17.66 2.58
C LYS A 294 -19.59 16.24 2.05
N LEU A 295 -20.40 15.34 2.56
CA LEU A 295 -20.51 13.95 2.11
C LEU A 295 -21.30 13.88 0.81
N TYR A 296 -20.94 12.94 -0.05
CA TYR A 296 -21.57 12.73 -1.36
C TYR A 296 -21.72 11.24 -1.66
N LEU A 297 -22.92 10.87 -2.10
CA LEU A 297 -23.24 9.56 -2.64
C LEU A 297 -24.00 9.73 -3.94
N TYR A 298 -23.59 8.98 -4.96
CA TYR A 298 -24.13 9.13 -6.30
C TYR A 298 -24.17 7.80 -7.04
N SER A 299 -25.17 7.66 -7.90
CA SER A 299 -25.27 6.56 -8.84
C SER A 299 -25.76 7.06 -10.19
N SER A 300 -25.24 6.51 -11.28
CA SER A 300 -25.69 6.81 -12.66
C SER A 300 -25.56 5.63 -13.60
N THR A 301 -26.19 5.68 -14.77
CA THR A 301 -25.85 4.74 -15.85
C THR A 301 -24.50 5.08 -16.48
N ALA A 302 -23.65 4.08 -16.69
CA ALA A 302 -22.42 4.21 -17.49
C ALA A 302 -22.73 4.30 -19.00
N SER A 303 -21.70 4.48 -19.83
CA SER A 303 -21.81 4.71 -21.29
C SER A 303 -22.39 3.57 -22.15
N THR A 304 -22.73 2.40 -21.56
CA THR A 304 -23.20 1.21 -22.30
C THR A 304 -24.73 1.08 -22.33
N ILE A 305 -25.23 0.15 -23.15
CA ILE A 305 -26.67 -0.06 -23.37
C ILE A 305 -27.23 -0.95 -22.26
N ASN A 306 -27.99 -0.42 -21.30
CA ASN A 306 -28.81 -1.19 -20.33
C ASN A 306 -28.11 -1.69 -19.05
N ASN A 307 -27.22 -0.88 -18.49
CA ASN A 307 -26.51 -1.09 -17.22
C ASN A 307 -27.25 -0.44 -16.02
N MET A 308 -28.55 -0.71 -15.94
CA MET A 308 -29.46 -0.19 -14.92
C MET A 308 -29.25 -0.87 -13.57
N GLY A 309 -29.65 -0.20 -12.48
CA GLY A 309 -29.52 -0.75 -11.14
C GLY A 309 -29.60 0.32 -10.07
N TYR A 310 -29.00 0.04 -8.91
CA TYR A 310 -28.90 1.00 -7.82
C TYR A 310 -27.68 0.76 -6.94
N MET A 311 -27.23 1.83 -6.26
CA MET A 311 -26.50 1.71 -4.99
C MET A 311 -27.52 1.49 -3.89
N ALA A 312 -27.38 0.43 -3.10
CA ALA A 312 -28.08 0.30 -1.83
C ALA A 312 -27.16 0.73 -0.69
N VAL A 313 -27.69 1.41 0.30
CA VAL A 313 -26.97 1.89 1.48
C VAL A 313 -27.77 1.54 2.73
N ASP A 314 -27.12 0.84 3.65
CA ASP A 314 -27.68 0.43 4.95
C ASP A 314 -27.47 1.54 5.97
N TYR A 315 -26.23 2.05 6.08
CA TYR A 315 -25.93 3.21 6.90
C TYR A 315 -24.81 4.07 6.31
N ALA A 316 -24.75 5.32 6.77
CA ALA A 316 -23.69 6.29 6.49
C ALA A 316 -23.25 6.96 7.80
N ILE A 317 -21.95 6.94 8.10
CA ILE A 317 -21.38 7.53 9.33
C ILE A 317 -20.17 8.42 9.02
N VAL A 318 -19.97 9.45 9.85
CA VAL A 318 -18.69 10.17 9.96
C VAL A 318 -18.13 9.98 11.35
N ARG A 319 -16.89 9.49 11.42
CA ARG A 319 -16.11 9.35 12.64
C ARG A 319 -14.81 10.14 12.53
N LYS A 320 -14.23 10.45 13.68
CA LYS A 320 -12.85 10.96 13.74
C LYS A 320 -11.88 9.89 13.28
N TYR A 321 -10.76 10.33 12.72
CA TYR A 321 -9.71 9.46 12.20
C TYR A 321 -8.33 9.99 12.56
N THR A 322 -7.44 9.07 12.90
CA THR A 322 -6.00 9.28 13.02
C THR A 322 -5.29 8.10 12.35
N PRO A 323 -4.13 8.29 11.69
CA PRO A 323 -3.46 7.21 10.95
C PRO A 323 -3.12 6.00 11.81
N GLN A 324 -2.76 6.26 13.07
CA GLN A 324 -2.46 5.25 14.08
C GLN A 324 -3.67 5.12 15.01
N GLU A 325 -4.69 4.38 14.55
CA GLU A 325 -5.95 4.17 15.27
C GLU A 325 -5.74 3.55 16.65
N PRO A 326 -6.56 3.90 17.67
CA PRO A 326 -6.49 3.26 18.98
C PRO A 326 -6.79 1.76 18.93
N THR A 327 -6.11 1.00 19.78
CA THR A 327 -6.33 -0.46 19.92
C THR A 327 -7.21 -0.76 21.12
N VAL A 328 -8.18 -1.68 20.95
CA VAL A 328 -9.02 -2.21 22.04
C VAL A 328 -8.47 -3.55 22.51
N PHE A 329 -8.31 -3.69 23.82
CA PHE A 329 -7.90 -4.92 24.49
C PHE A 329 -9.07 -5.47 25.30
N MET A 330 -9.42 -6.72 25.07
CA MET A 330 -10.48 -7.44 25.76
C MET A 330 -10.01 -7.98 27.14
N PRO A 331 -10.93 -8.30 28.06
CA PRO A 331 -10.57 -8.80 29.38
C PRO A 331 -9.63 -10.01 29.33
N GLY A 332 -8.47 -9.90 29.99
CA GLY A 332 -7.48 -10.98 30.05
C GLY A 332 -6.45 -10.97 28.92
N GLU A 333 -6.55 -10.06 27.95
CA GLU A 333 -5.45 -9.75 27.04
C GLU A 333 -4.36 -8.97 27.78
N LEU A 334 -3.10 -9.36 27.59
CA LEU A 334 -1.97 -8.71 28.28
C LEU A 334 -1.75 -7.30 27.71
N VAL A 335 -2.11 -6.29 28.49
CA VAL A 335 -1.70 -4.91 28.27
C VAL A 335 -0.27 -4.74 28.77
N THR A 336 0.72 -4.85 27.89
CA THR A 336 2.12 -4.60 28.25
C THR A 336 2.34 -3.11 28.52
N GLN A 337 2.40 -2.74 29.81
CA GLN A 337 2.96 -1.45 30.24
C GLN A 337 4.47 -1.57 30.40
N GLU A 338 5.19 -1.44 29.30
CA GLU A 338 6.60 -1.04 29.28
C GLU A 338 6.87 -0.33 27.96
N SER A 339 7.66 0.75 28.04
CA SER A 339 8.29 1.36 26.87
C SER A 339 9.35 0.38 26.35
N GLU A 340 8.94 -0.68 25.63
CA GLU A 340 9.85 -1.61 24.98
C GLU A 340 9.15 -2.49 23.93
N SER A 341 9.94 -2.82 22.93
CA SER A 341 9.81 -3.77 21.81
C SER A 341 8.71 -4.83 21.87
N LEU A 342 8.01 -4.99 20.74
CA LEU A 342 7.02 -6.05 20.47
C LEU A 342 7.69 -7.44 20.30
N PRO A 343 7.15 -8.52 20.90
CA PRO A 343 7.56 -9.89 20.63
C PRO A 343 6.75 -10.52 19.47
N GLU A 344 7.43 -11.38 18.73
CA GLU A 344 6.92 -12.23 17.65
C GLU A 344 5.88 -13.26 18.14
N SER A 345 4.79 -13.45 17.38
CA SER A 345 4.28 -14.80 17.08
C SER A 345 3.21 -14.82 15.97
N ASP A 346 3.57 -15.51 14.88
CA ASP A 346 2.74 -16.37 14.02
C ASP A 346 1.46 -15.82 13.38
N VAL A 347 1.60 -14.75 12.60
CA VAL A 347 0.86 -14.65 11.34
C VAL A 347 1.73 -15.31 10.28
N GLN A 348 1.22 -16.31 9.56
CA GLN A 348 1.85 -16.72 8.30
C GLN A 348 1.58 -15.62 7.27
N VAL A 349 2.37 -14.56 7.41
CA VAL A 349 2.74 -13.61 6.38
C VAL A 349 3.51 -14.41 5.33
N PRO A 350 3.36 -14.16 4.01
CA PRO A 350 4.39 -14.60 3.07
C PRO A 350 5.71 -14.06 3.60
N GLN A 351 6.62 -14.96 3.99
CA GLN A 351 7.86 -14.51 4.61
C GLN A 351 8.61 -13.60 3.63
N PRO A 352 9.19 -12.47 4.08
CA PRO A 352 10.22 -11.84 3.30
C PRO A 352 11.36 -12.84 3.18
N ILE A 353 11.76 -13.16 1.95
CA ILE A 353 12.74 -14.19 1.58
C ILE A 353 14.11 -13.99 2.29
N LEU A 354 14.34 -12.84 2.93
CA LEU A 354 15.61 -12.43 3.52
C LEU A 354 15.78 -12.76 5.01
N LYS A 355 14.73 -13.24 5.71
CA LYS A 355 14.78 -13.39 7.19
C LYS A 355 15.81 -14.44 7.66
N ASP A 356 16.11 -15.42 6.82
CA ASP A 356 17.03 -16.51 7.14
C ASP A 356 18.36 -16.44 6.34
N ILE A 357 18.55 -15.42 5.49
CA ILE A 357 19.82 -15.14 4.81
C ILE A 357 20.67 -14.28 5.75
N ASN A 358 21.76 -14.85 6.26
CA ASN A 358 22.70 -14.19 7.17
C ASN A 358 24.02 -13.96 6.45
N MET A 359 24.23 -12.74 5.99
CA MET A 359 25.44 -12.39 5.26
C MET A 359 26.67 -12.29 6.19
N PRO A 360 27.84 -12.79 5.77
CA PRO A 360 29.01 -12.88 6.64
C PRO A 360 29.56 -11.51 7.05
N ALA A 361 29.62 -11.25 8.35
CA ALA A 361 30.10 -9.99 8.92
C ALA A 361 31.49 -9.59 8.38
N SER A 362 31.59 -8.41 7.78
CA SER A 362 32.84 -7.79 7.36
C SER A 362 32.90 -6.35 7.87
N GLU A 363 33.99 -5.98 8.54
CA GLU A 363 34.18 -4.62 9.07
C GLU A 363 34.32 -3.55 7.95
N ALA A 364 34.52 -3.96 6.69
CA ALA A 364 34.63 -3.07 5.52
C ALA A 364 33.80 -3.51 4.30
N GLY A 365 33.12 -4.66 4.38
CA GLY A 365 32.46 -5.28 3.24
C GLY A 365 31.05 -4.75 3.00
N LYS A 366 30.71 -4.49 1.74
CA LYS A 366 29.37 -4.12 1.32
C LYS A 366 28.52 -5.35 1.07
N GLN A 367 27.35 -5.35 1.70
CA GLN A 367 26.33 -6.38 1.58
C GLN A 367 25.11 -5.69 1.00
N ALA A 368 24.86 -5.93 -0.28
CA ALA A 368 23.94 -5.12 -1.06
C ALA A 368 22.71 -5.90 -1.49
N ILE A 369 21.62 -5.18 -1.75
CA ILE A 369 20.40 -5.73 -2.36
C ILE A 369 19.84 -4.78 -3.42
N PHE A 370 19.26 -5.33 -4.48
CA PHE A 370 18.50 -4.58 -5.48
C PHE A 370 17.02 -4.50 -5.08
N ILE A 371 16.42 -3.32 -5.20
CA ILE A 371 14.99 -3.07 -4.92
C ILE A 371 14.39 -2.33 -6.12
N PHE A 372 13.41 -2.95 -6.78
CA PHE A 372 12.82 -2.42 -8.02
C PHE A 372 11.59 -1.54 -7.79
N GLU A 373 10.91 -1.65 -6.65
CA GLU A 373 9.82 -0.76 -6.25
C GLU A 373 10.06 -0.22 -4.84
N PRO A 374 10.04 1.11 -4.62
CA PRO A 374 10.13 1.65 -3.27
C PRO A 374 8.89 1.24 -2.45
N TYR A 375 9.11 0.59 -1.31
CA TYR A 375 8.04 0.21 -0.39
C TYR A 375 7.28 1.44 0.12
N SER A 376 5.94 1.39 0.08
CA SER A 376 5.07 2.43 0.65
C SER A 376 5.37 2.66 2.15
N ASP A 377 5.41 3.94 2.56
CA ASP A 377 5.99 4.52 3.78
C ASP A 377 5.97 3.72 5.12
N ASP A 378 4.91 2.99 5.49
CA ASP A 378 4.89 2.23 6.76
C ASP A 378 5.73 0.93 6.70
N ARG A 379 5.95 0.39 5.49
CA ARG A 379 6.76 -0.82 5.26
C ARG A 379 8.24 -0.50 5.10
N SER A 380 8.60 0.73 4.73
CA SER A 380 10.00 1.13 4.52
C SER A 380 10.82 0.99 5.80
N ILE A 381 10.25 1.29 6.97
CA ILE A 381 10.95 1.19 8.26
C ILE A 381 11.13 -0.27 8.69
N SER A 382 10.10 -1.12 8.55
CA SER A 382 10.21 -2.54 8.89
C SER A 382 11.17 -3.27 7.95
N VAL A 383 11.08 -2.99 6.64
CA VAL A 383 12.00 -3.55 5.64
C VAL A 383 13.44 -3.11 5.89
N ILE A 384 13.70 -1.83 6.18
CA ILE A 384 15.06 -1.36 6.48
C ILE A 384 15.65 -2.04 7.72
N LYS A 385 14.81 -2.31 8.74
CA LYS A 385 15.24 -3.05 9.93
C LYS A 385 15.55 -4.51 9.59
N ASP A 386 14.69 -5.17 8.82
CA ASP A 386 14.90 -6.56 8.39
C ASP A 386 16.18 -6.67 7.53
N LEU A 387 16.41 -5.71 6.63
CA LEU A 387 17.64 -5.63 5.84
C LEU A 387 18.87 -5.51 6.75
N LYS A 388 18.85 -4.60 7.74
CA LYS A 388 19.95 -4.44 8.70
C LYS A 388 20.18 -5.71 9.51
N ASP A 389 19.12 -6.36 9.98
CA ASP A 389 19.19 -7.58 10.79
C ASP A 389 19.74 -8.77 9.98
N SER A 390 19.54 -8.79 8.65
CA SER A 390 20.16 -9.74 7.71
C SER A 390 21.60 -9.37 7.30
N GLY A 391 22.15 -8.25 7.81
CA GLY A 391 23.50 -7.75 7.54
C GLY A 391 23.62 -6.75 6.38
N ILE A 392 22.56 -6.56 5.60
CA ILE A 392 22.55 -5.66 4.44
C ILE A 392 22.88 -4.23 4.88
N ASN A 393 23.84 -3.63 4.21
CA ASN A 393 24.34 -2.28 4.48
C ASN A 393 24.40 -1.38 3.24
N THR A 394 23.98 -1.89 2.08
CA THR A 394 23.84 -1.14 0.83
C THR A 394 22.54 -1.52 0.13
N VAL A 395 21.85 -0.55 -0.47
CA VAL A 395 20.67 -0.76 -1.30
C VAL A 395 20.87 -0.10 -2.66
N PHE A 396 20.58 -0.83 -3.74
CA PHE A 396 20.40 -0.27 -5.08
C PHE A 396 18.90 -0.13 -5.34
N LEU A 397 18.38 1.11 -5.26
CA LEU A 397 16.95 1.41 -5.36
C LEU A 397 16.61 1.94 -6.75
N ARG A 398 15.70 1.30 -7.49
CA ARG A 398 15.26 1.77 -8.82
C ARG A 398 14.77 3.20 -8.74
N THR A 399 15.40 4.08 -9.51
CA THR A 399 15.15 5.52 -9.47
C THR A 399 14.96 6.09 -10.88
N ASP A 400 13.92 6.89 -11.04
CA ASP A 400 13.64 7.72 -12.22
C ASP A 400 13.07 9.09 -11.79
N VAL A 401 12.81 9.99 -12.74
CA VAL A 401 12.27 11.34 -12.44
C VAL A 401 10.91 11.33 -11.73
N ASN A 402 10.13 10.26 -11.84
CA ASN A 402 8.80 10.17 -11.24
C ASN A 402 8.85 9.72 -9.79
N ASN A 403 9.80 8.85 -9.44
CA ASN A 403 9.85 8.22 -8.11
C ASN A 403 10.95 8.79 -7.18
N ILE A 404 11.83 9.64 -7.71
CA ILE A 404 13.01 10.13 -6.97
C ILE A 404 12.64 10.87 -5.68
N TRP A 405 11.69 11.79 -5.74
CA TRP A 405 11.27 12.58 -4.58
C TRP A 405 10.47 11.77 -3.56
N SER A 406 9.70 10.77 -4.01
CA SER A 406 9.00 9.86 -3.11
C SER A 406 9.94 8.91 -2.36
N SER A 407 11.21 8.82 -2.75
CA SER A 407 12.19 7.92 -2.11
C SER A 407 12.86 8.52 -0.86
N GLU A 408 12.64 9.80 -0.55
CA GLU A 408 13.35 10.52 0.53
C GLU A 408 13.17 9.86 1.91
N ARG A 409 11.96 9.38 2.23
CA ARG A 409 11.71 8.68 3.51
C ARG A 409 12.49 7.37 3.61
N PHE A 410 12.53 6.61 2.52
CA PHE A 410 13.29 5.36 2.45
C PHE A 410 14.79 5.63 2.66
N ILE A 411 15.35 6.61 1.95
CA ILE A 411 16.77 6.97 2.04
C ILE A 411 17.11 7.44 3.45
N LYS A 412 16.28 8.31 4.03
CA LYS A 412 16.47 8.77 5.41
C LYS A 412 16.44 7.62 6.42
N SER A 413 15.46 6.71 6.31
CA SER A 413 15.35 5.55 7.19
C SER A 413 16.55 4.62 7.03
N ALA A 414 17.04 4.42 5.80
CA ALA A 414 18.25 3.65 5.53
C ALA A 414 19.47 4.27 6.21
N HIS A 415 19.66 5.58 6.06
CA HIS A 415 20.75 6.32 6.70
C HIS A 415 20.71 6.27 8.23
N GLU A 416 19.53 6.40 8.83
CA GLU A 416 19.33 6.23 10.29
C GLU A 416 19.69 4.81 10.77
N ASN A 417 19.74 3.84 9.85
CA ASN A 417 20.09 2.45 10.10
C ASN A 417 21.47 2.06 9.56
N ASP A 418 22.32 3.02 9.20
CA ASP A 418 23.67 2.80 8.67
C ASP A 418 23.70 2.05 7.31
N ILE A 419 22.62 2.12 6.53
CA ILE A 419 22.51 1.55 5.20
C ILE A 419 22.69 2.66 4.15
N THR A 420 23.61 2.46 3.21
CA THR A 420 23.81 3.39 2.08
C THR A 420 22.85 3.09 0.94
N VAL A 421 22.28 4.12 0.30
CA VAL A 421 21.31 3.97 -0.80
C VAL A 421 21.85 4.57 -2.08
N HIS A 422 21.89 3.75 -3.13
CA HIS A 422 22.34 4.12 -4.46
C HIS A 422 21.14 4.16 -5.42
N ALA A 423 21.00 5.25 -6.17
CA ALA A 423 19.97 5.40 -7.19
C ALA A 423 20.29 4.47 -8.36
N MET A 424 19.47 3.44 -8.59
CA MET A 424 19.61 2.51 -9.70
C MET A 424 18.86 3.03 -10.93
N ILE A 425 19.62 3.41 -11.96
CA ILE A 425 19.12 3.87 -13.25
C ILE A 425 19.34 2.74 -14.26
N LEU A 426 18.25 2.36 -14.94
CA LEU A 426 18.26 1.30 -15.95
C LEU A 426 18.45 1.91 -17.35
N ASP A 427 19.60 1.69 -17.99
CA ASP A 427 19.88 2.19 -19.35
C ASP A 427 19.30 1.25 -20.43
N GLU A 428 17.98 1.11 -20.46
CA GLU A 428 17.29 0.13 -21.32
C GLU A 428 16.76 0.76 -22.61
N LYS A 429 17.50 0.59 -23.72
CA LYS A 429 16.92 0.66 -25.07
C LYS A 429 17.44 -0.46 -25.96
N LYS A 430 16.63 -1.51 -26.10
CA LYS A 430 16.23 -2.08 -27.40
C LYS A 430 14.71 -2.33 -27.31
N ASP A 431 13.90 -1.47 -27.92
CA ASP A 431 12.45 -1.65 -28.19
C ASP A 431 11.39 -1.61 -27.05
N PHE A 432 11.35 -0.53 -26.25
CA PHE A 432 10.11 -0.15 -25.53
C PHE A 432 9.24 0.80 -26.36
N VAL A 433 8.03 0.37 -26.70
CA VAL A 433 7.01 1.18 -27.40
C VAL A 433 6.24 2.02 -26.38
N ASP A 434 6.83 3.11 -25.92
CA ASP A 434 6.13 4.40 -25.95
C ASP A 434 7.11 5.57 -25.83
N GLY A 435 6.87 6.59 -26.65
CA GLY A 435 7.81 7.67 -26.92
C GLY A 435 7.97 8.74 -25.83
N SER A 436 8.14 8.39 -24.56
CA SER A 436 8.69 9.31 -23.56
C SER A 436 10.21 9.14 -23.51
N GLY A 437 10.90 9.87 -24.39
CA GLY A 437 12.35 9.86 -24.47
C GLY A 437 12.97 10.52 -23.24
N GLU A 438 13.24 9.73 -22.20
CA GLU A 438 14.21 10.10 -21.17
C GLU A 438 15.55 9.39 -21.45
N SER A 439 16.65 10.11 -21.28
CA SER A 439 18.00 9.56 -21.36
C SER A 439 18.54 9.28 -19.97
N SER A 440 19.37 8.26 -19.80
CA SER A 440 20.05 7.95 -18.53
C SER A 440 20.80 9.16 -17.93
N ILE A 441 21.19 10.13 -18.77
CA ILE A 441 21.76 11.41 -18.35
C ILE A 441 20.74 12.31 -17.65
N GLU A 442 19.49 12.38 -18.13
CA GLU A 442 18.43 13.19 -17.51
C GLU A 442 18.07 12.65 -16.13
N ALA A 443 17.96 11.33 -15.98
CA ALA A 443 17.76 10.69 -14.68
C ALA A 443 18.93 10.96 -13.71
N VAL A 444 20.18 10.91 -14.20
CA VAL A 444 21.37 11.29 -13.41
C VAL A 444 21.30 12.75 -12.97
N GLU A 445 20.97 13.67 -13.88
CA GLU A 445 20.86 15.10 -13.56
C GLU A 445 19.76 15.36 -12.54
N ALA A 446 18.64 14.62 -12.61
CA ALA A 446 17.59 14.65 -11.60
C ALA A 446 18.08 14.15 -10.24
N VAL A 447 18.88 13.07 -10.19
CA VAL A 447 19.50 12.60 -8.94
C VAL A 447 20.46 13.61 -8.34
N LEU A 448 21.29 14.24 -9.16
CA LEU A 448 22.21 15.27 -8.69
C LEU A 448 21.45 16.49 -8.18
N ASP A 449 20.40 16.94 -8.87
CA ASP A 449 19.54 18.03 -8.41
C ASP A 449 18.84 17.69 -7.08
N TYR A 450 18.26 16.47 -6.98
CA TYR A 450 17.67 15.96 -5.75
C TYR A 450 18.69 15.98 -4.59
N ASN A 451 19.90 15.46 -4.79
CA ASN A 451 20.95 15.43 -3.76
C ASN A 451 21.35 16.84 -3.26
N THR A 452 21.17 17.88 -4.07
CA THR A 452 21.44 19.26 -3.62
C THR A 452 20.31 19.90 -2.82
N LYS A 453 19.10 19.36 -2.92
CA LYS A 453 17.86 19.93 -2.37
C LYS A 453 17.28 19.12 -1.22
N SER A 454 17.49 17.81 -1.22
CA SER A 454 16.96 16.87 -0.24
C SER A 454 17.74 16.90 1.08
N LEU A 455 17.06 16.53 2.17
CA LEU A 455 17.67 16.31 3.47
C LEU A 455 18.30 14.91 3.62
N ALA A 456 18.04 13.99 2.67
CA ALA A 456 18.59 12.64 2.60
C ALA A 456 18.90 12.27 1.14
N GLY A 457 20.12 12.62 0.70
CA GLY A 457 20.58 12.36 -0.66
C GLY A 457 21.03 10.91 -0.88
N PHE A 458 21.04 10.46 -2.13
CA PHE A 458 21.65 9.19 -2.52
C PHE A 458 23.16 9.21 -2.30
N ASP A 459 23.71 8.11 -1.78
CA ASP A 459 25.14 7.92 -1.55
C ASP A 459 25.90 7.62 -2.85
N GLY A 460 25.20 7.10 -3.86
CA GLY A 460 25.76 6.81 -5.16
C GLY A 460 24.70 6.67 -6.25
N ILE A 461 25.17 6.53 -7.49
CA ILE A 461 24.35 6.29 -8.68
C ILE A 461 24.84 4.99 -9.30
N TYR A 462 23.95 4.02 -9.40
CA TYR A 462 24.16 2.78 -10.14
C TYR A 462 23.59 2.92 -11.55
N ILE A 463 24.41 2.62 -12.55
CA ILE A 463 23.99 2.56 -13.95
C ILE A 463 24.01 1.10 -14.40
N SER A 464 22.85 0.55 -14.77
CA SER A 464 22.77 -0.75 -15.43
C SER A 464 23.23 -0.60 -16.87
N LEU A 465 24.34 -1.22 -17.26
CA LEU A 465 24.86 -1.13 -18.63
C LEU A 465 24.14 -2.13 -19.55
N LYS A 466 23.94 -1.70 -20.81
CA LYS A 466 23.40 -2.58 -21.85
C LYS A 466 24.29 -3.82 -22.05
N THR A 467 23.67 -5.00 -22.16
CA THR A 467 24.33 -6.24 -22.56
C THR A 467 24.94 -6.06 -23.96
N CYS A 468 26.26 -6.25 -24.07
CA CYS A 468 26.92 -6.21 -25.37
C CYS A 468 26.54 -7.48 -26.16
N ASP A 469 25.66 -7.35 -27.15
CA ASP A 469 25.34 -8.43 -28.11
C ASP A 469 26.64 -8.81 -28.86
N PRO A 470 27.01 -10.10 -28.96
CA PRO A 470 28.18 -10.54 -29.71
C PRO A 470 28.27 -10.01 -31.15
N ALA A 471 27.15 -9.63 -31.77
CA ALA A 471 27.10 -9.07 -33.14
C ALA A 471 27.40 -7.56 -33.22
N GLU A 472 27.20 -6.80 -32.14
CA GLU A 472 27.34 -5.33 -32.07
C GLU A 472 28.27 -4.87 -30.93
N LEU A 473 29.01 -5.83 -30.35
CA LEU A 473 29.73 -5.77 -29.09
C LEU A 473 30.59 -4.51 -28.92
N GLU A 474 31.41 -4.19 -29.91
CA GLU A 474 32.37 -3.08 -29.82
C GLU A 474 31.67 -1.72 -29.82
N GLN A 475 30.54 -1.58 -30.53
CA GLN A 475 29.80 -0.32 -30.59
C GLN A 475 29.03 -0.06 -29.28
N VAL A 476 28.28 -1.05 -28.78
CA VAL A 476 27.49 -0.91 -27.54
C VAL A 476 28.41 -0.67 -26.35
N CYS A 477 29.51 -1.41 -26.25
CA CYS A 477 30.49 -1.23 -25.18
C CYS A 477 31.19 0.16 -25.28
N GLN A 478 31.42 0.70 -26.48
CA GLN A 478 31.92 2.09 -26.65
C GLN A 478 30.87 3.15 -26.25
N GLU A 479 29.59 2.93 -26.57
CA GLU A 479 28.49 3.82 -26.16
C GLU A 479 28.33 3.83 -24.63
N ASN A 480 28.42 2.67 -23.99
CA ASN A 480 28.41 2.55 -22.53
C ASN A 480 29.62 3.25 -21.88
N ALA A 481 30.81 3.16 -22.49
CA ALA A 481 31.99 3.88 -21.98
C ALA A 481 31.83 5.41 -22.06
N LEU A 482 31.29 5.93 -23.17
CA LEU A 482 31.00 7.36 -23.34
C LEU A 482 29.90 7.86 -22.39
N LEU A 483 28.89 7.02 -22.12
CA LEU A 483 27.86 7.31 -21.13
C LEU A 483 28.48 7.48 -19.75
N LEU A 484 29.30 6.51 -19.31
CA LEU A 484 29.97 6.57 -18.01
C LEU A 484 30.93 7.76 -17.90
N GLU A 485 31.71 8.08 -18.93
CA GLU A 485 32.54 9.29 -18.97
C GLU A 485 31.68 10.56 -18.79
N SER A 486 30.55 10.64 -19.51
CA SER A 486 29.63 11.78 -19.43
C SER A 486 28.97 11.95 -18.06
N ILE A 487 28.69 10.84 -17.37
CA ILE A 487 28.13 10.84 -16.00
C ILE A 487 29.22 11.20 -15.00
N HIS A 488 30.42 10.62 -15.13
CA HIS A 488 31.56 10.90 -14.28
C HIS A 488 31.92 12.40 -14.26
N GLU A 489 31.90 13.06 -15.42
CA GLU A 489 32.09 14.51 -15.50
C GLU A 489 31.01 15.31 -14.76
N ARG A 490 29.76 14.82 -14.75
CA ARG A 490 28.60 15.48 -14.10
C ARG A 490 28.58 15.29 -12.59
N THR A 491 28.87 14.07 -12.11
CA THR A 491 28.98 13.81 -10.67
C THR A 491 30.18 14.56 -10.09
N ALA A 492 31.23 14.77 -10.90
CA ALA A 492 32.46 15.49 -10.53
C ALA A 492 33.07 14.98 -9.21
N GLY A 493 32.91 13.69 -8.93
CA GLY A 493 33.37 13.03 -7.70
C GLY A 493 32.56 13.35 -6.44
N ASN A 494 31.41 14.03 -6.55
CA ASN A 494 30.54 14.35 -5.41
C ASN A 494 29.59 13.21 -5.03
N VAL A 495 29.32 12.30 -5.96
CA VAL A 495 28.44 11.13 -5.80
C VAL A 495 29.12 9.93 -6.43
N LEU A 496 29.10 8.79 -5.74
CA LEU A 496 29.80 7.58 -6.18
C LEU A 496 29.13 6.98 -7.41
N LEU A 497 29.88 6.79 -8.50
CA LEU A 497 29.40 6.19 -9.73
C LEU A 497 29.66 4.68 -9.75
N VAL A 498 28.58 3.90 -9.72
CA VAL A 498 28.60 2.43 -9.73
C VAL A 498 28.21 1.93 -11.12
N ALA A 499 29.01 1.04 -11.70
CA ALA A 499 28.69 0.39 -12.97
C ALA A 499 28.20 -1.05 -12.76
N GLY A 500 26.96 -1.32 -13.18
CA GLY A 500 26.41 -2.66 -13.30
C GLY A 500 26.96 -3.34 -14.56
N ILE A 501 27.77 -4.38 -14.38
CA ILE A 501 28.48 -5.08 -15.45
C ILE A 501 27.75 -6.38 -15.80
N PRO A 502 27.16 -6.48 -17.01
CA PRO A 502 26.59 -7.73 -17.50
C PRO A 502 27.63 -8.85 -17.61
N ALA A 503 27.20 -10.11 -17.47
CA ALA A 503 28.10 -11.27 -17.49
C ALA A 503 28.96 -11.36 -18.76
N ALA A 504 28.38 -10.95 -19.92
CA ALA A 504 29.02 -10.95 -21.23
C ALA A 504 30.22 -9.99 -21.39
N TYR A 505 30.47 -9.08 -20.44
CA TYR A 505 31.61 -8.17 -20.49
C TYR A 505 32.94 -8.92 -20.33
N ASP A 506 33.87 -8.64 -21.24
CA ASP A 506 35.23 -9.18 -21.18
C ASP A 506 36.20 -8.20 -20.50
N ARG A 507 37.44 -8.66 -20.35
CA ARG A 507 38.53 -7.90 -19.73
C ARG A 507 38.78 -6.55 -20.41
N SER A 508 38.74 -6.49 -21.74
CA SER A 508 39.04 -5.27 -22.49
C SER A 508 37.90 -4.25 -22.38
N ALA A 509 36.65 -4.71 -22.28
CA ALA A 509 35.51 -3.84 -22.00
C ALA A 509 35.62 -3.20 -20.60
N ILE A 510 36.12 -3.93 -19.60
CA ILE A 510 36.36 -3.38 -18.25
C ILE A 510 37.48 -2.34 -18.27
N GLU A 511 38.63 -2.66 -18.89
CA GLU A 511 39.79 -1.73 -18.99
C GLU A 511 39.40 -0.35 -19.56
N ASN A 512 38.43 -0.32 -20.47
CA ASN A 512 37.97 0.93 -21.10
C ASN A 512 37.12 1.84 -20.19
N ILE A 513 36.59 1.34 -19.08
CA ILE A 513 35.68 2.11 -18.20
C ILE A 513 36.22 2.33 -16.79
N THR A 514 37.33 1.67 -16.41
CA THR A 514 37.92 1.74 -15.05
C THR A 514 38.26 3.15 -14.59
N SER A 515 38.68 4.06 -15.47
CA SER A 515 39.01 5.43 -15.07
C SER A 515 37.80 6.30 -14.74
N ASN A 516 36.58 5.84 -15.04
CA ASN A 516 35.36 6.63 -15.00
C ASN A 516 34.36 6.12 -13.96
N VAL A 517 34.66 5.06 -13.21
CA VAL A 517 33.74 4.44 -12.26
C VAL A 517 34.44 4.20 -10.93
N ASP A 518 33.69 4.33 -9.84
CA ASP A 518 34.20 4.23 -8.47
C ASP A 518 33.95 2.83 -7.85
N LEU A 519 32.99 2.07 -8.40
CA LEU A 519 32.64 0.73 -7.96
C LEU A 519 32.05 -0.07 -9.11
N PHE A 520 32.45 -1.34 -9.20
CA PHE A 520 31.87 -2.30 -10.13
C PHE A 520 30.88 -3.21 -9.42
N VAL A 521 29.79 -3.57 -10.09
CA VAL A 521 28.85 -4.61 -9.63
C VAL A 521 28.72 -5.64 -10.73
N LEU A 522 29.32 -6.82 -10.51
CA LEU A 522 29.47 -7.85 -11.52
C LEU A 522 28.29 -8.81 -11.48
N MET A 523 27.59 -8.99 -12.59
CA MET A 523 26.68 -10.12 -12.77
C MET A 523 27.49 -11.37 -13.12
N ALA A 524 27.26 -12.46 -12.39
CA ALA A 524 27.98 -13.72 -12.59
C ALA A 524 27.45 -14.53 -13.79
N HIS A 525 26.20 -14.33 -14.19
CA HIS A 525 25.55 -15.04 -15.28
C HIS A 525 24.49 -14.17 -15.96
N ASP A 526 24.01 -14.65 -17.11
CA ASP A 526 22.87 -14.08 -17.80
C ASP A 526 21.56 -14.44 -17.08
N MET A 527 20.52 -13.66 -17.34
CA MET A 527 19.26 -13.61 -16.58
C MET A 527 18.48 -14.94 -16.52
N ASP A 528 18.78 -15.90 -17.40
CA ASP A 528 18.09 -17.19 -17.54
C ASP A 528 18.70 -18.32 -16.68
N GLU A 529 19.88 -18.11 -16.10
CA GLU A 529 20.55 -19.08 -15.25
C GLU A 529 20.33 -18.73 -13.78
N VAL A 530 19.89 -19.68 -12.95
CA VAL A 530 19.73 -19.50 -11.50
C VAL A 530 20.37 -20.70 -10.78
N ASP A 531 20.66 -20.54 -9.49
CA ASP A 531 21.25 -21.57 -8.62
C ASP A 531 22.68 -22.01 -8.99
N LEU A 532 23.53 -21.05 -9.41
CA LEU A 532 24.94 -21.34 -9.66
C LEU A 532 25.71 -21.69 -8.38
N THR A 533 26.69 -22.57 -8.54
CA THR A 533 27.66 -22.89 -7.49
C THR A 533 28.71 -21.78 -7.33
N ALA A 534 29.39 -21.75 -6.18
CA ALA A 534 30.47 -20.79 -5.92
C ALA A 534 31.58 -20.88 -6.99
N GLU A 535 31.96 -22.09 -7.39
CA GLU A 535 32.99 -22.34 -8.42
C GLU A 535 32.60 -21.75 -9.78
N GLU A 536 31.33 -21.87 -10.18
CA GLU A 536 30.82 -21.30 -11.44
C GLU A 536 30.80 -19.77 -11.41
N ILE A 537 30.42 -19.17 -10.28
CA ILE A 537 30.48 -17.72 -10.08
C ILE A 537 31.94 -17.23 -10.09
N GLU A 538 32.82 -17.90 -9.36
CA GLU A 538 34.27 -17.60 -9.29
C GLU A 538 34.89 -17.59 -10.69
N ASP A 539 34.65 -18.64 -11.48
CA ASP A 539 35.18 -18.77 -12.84
C ASP A 539 34.67 -17.65 -13.76
N SER A 540 33.38 -17.29 -13.65
CA SER A 540 32.77 -16.25 -14.47
C SER A 540 33.34 -14.85 -14.19
N VAL A 541 33.61 -14.53 -12.92
CA VAL A 541 34.03 -13.18 -12.52
C VAL A 541 35.55 -13.02 -12.38
N ALA A 542 36.33 -14.10 -12.29
CA ALA A 542 37.77 -14.06 -12.02
C ALA A 542 38.57 -13.14 -12.96
N SER A 543 38.29 -13.18 -14.26
CA SER A 543 39.00 -12.33 -15.24
C SER A 543 38.69 -10.85 -15.06
N LYS A 544 37.43 -10.50 -14.74
CA LYS A 544 36.95 -9.14 -14.49
C LYS A 544 37.54 -8.60 -13.17
N MET A 545 37.49 -9.41 -12.11
CA MET A 545 38.14 -9.11 -10.81
C MET A 545 39.64 -8.84 -10.95
N GLY A 546 40.32 -9.61 -11.80
CA GLY A 546 41.74 -9.41 -12.08
C GLY A 546 42.07 -8.04 -12.70
N GLU A 547 41.23 -7.55 -13.60
CA GLU A 547 41.40 -6.23 -14.23
C GLU A 547 41.08 -5.08 -13.28
N ILE A 548 39.97 -5.19 -12.55
CA ILE A 548 39.54 -4.20 -11.54
C ILE A 548 40.63 -4.03 -10.47
N ARG A 549 41.20 -5.15 -9.98
CA ARG A 549 42.35 -5.12 -9.09
C ARG A 549 43.58 -4.45 -9.70
N GLY A 550 43.83 -4.66 -10.99
CA GLY A 550 44.93 -4.01 -11.69
C GLY A 550 44.79 -2.49 -11.76
N ALA A 551 43.54 -2.01 -11.77
CA ALA A 551 43.19 -0.60 -11.74
C ALA A 551 43.12 0.00 -10.32
N GLU A 552 43.34 -0.80 -9.27
CA GLU A 552 43.18 -0.41 -7.86
C GLU A 552 41.74 0.00 -7.48
N GLU A 553 40.74 -0.55 -8.19
CA GLU A 553 39.31 -0.30 -7.98
C GLU A 553 38.61 -1.44 -7.20
N TYR A 554 37.34 -1.24 -6.86
CA TYR A 554 36.54 -2.17 -6.05
C TYR A 554 35.37 -2.81 -6.81
N ALA A 555 34.93 -3.99 -6.39
CA ALA A 555 33.84 -4.74 -6.98
C ALA A 555 32.93 -5.43 -5.97
N LEU A 556 31.63 -5.49 -6.29
CA LEU A 556 30.65 -6.41 -5.72
C LEU A 556 30.35 -7.54 -6.71
N ILE A 557 30.09 -8.74 -6.18
CA ILE A 557 29.66 -9.90 -6.98
C ILE A 557 28.16 -10.12 -6.74
N THR A 558 27.36 -10.09 -7.81
CA THR A 558 25.91 -10.30 -7.73
C THR A 558 25.57 -11.78 -7.75
N VAL A 559 24.76 -12.20 -6.78
CA VAL A 559 24.14 -13.52 -6.69
C VAL A 559 22.65 -13.36 -6.96
N VAL A 560 22.15 -14.11 -7.95
CA VAL A 560 20.73 -14.16 -8.27
C VAL A 560 20.07 -15.25 -7.45
N VAL A 561 18.95 -14.93 -6.81
CA VAL A 561 18.18 -15.82 -5.92
C VAL A 561 16.74 -15.87 -6.41
N SER A 562 16.14 -17.07 -6.42
CA SER A 562 14.72 -17.23 -6.78
C SER A 562 13.84 -17.34 -5.54
N GLU A 563 12.55 -17.06 -5.72
CA GLU A 563 11.52 -17.33 -4.74
C GLU A 563 11.48 -18.84 -4.44
N GLY A 564 11.74 -19.20 -3.17
CA GLY A 564 11.75 -20.58 -2.70
C GLY A 564 13.10 -21.29 -2.79
N SER A 565 14.20 -20.58 -3.12
CA SER A 565 15.57 -21.07 -2.91
C SER A 565 15.79 -21.42 -1.42
N ASP A 566 16.62 -22.45 -1.14
CA ASP A 566 16.92 -22.86 0.24
C ASP A 566 17.89 -21.87 0.91
N ASP A 567 17.46 -21.22 1.99
CA ASP A 567 18.24 -20.20 2.69
C ASP A 567 19.60 -20.72 3.18
N ALA A 568 19.72 -22.02 3.53
CA ALA A 568 20.99 -22.61 3.94
C ALA A 568 21.95 -22.74 2.76
N GLU A 569 21.44 -23.06 1.58
CA GLU A 569 22.24 -23.15 0.34
C GLU A 569 22.71 -21.77 -0.11
N VAL A 570 21.83 -20.76 -0.06
CA VAL A 570 22.19 -19.36 -0.35
C VAL A 570 23.27 -18.87 0.64
N ASN A 571 23.10 -19.15 1.93
CA ASN A 571 24.11 -18.78 2.94
C ASN A 571 25.44 -19.51 2.71
N GLU A 572 25.44 -20.79 2.35
CA GLU A 572 26.67 -21.54 2.04
C GLU A 572 27.38 -20.95 0.82
N LEU A 573 26.63 -20.57 -0.22
CA LEU A 573 27.16 -19.91 -1.41
C LEU A 573 27.81 -18.56 -1.06
N LEU A 574 27.10 -17.68 -0.33
CA LEU A 574 27.64 -16.38 0.08
C LEU A 574 28.89 -16.52 0.93
N ASN A 575 28.89 -17.44 1.90
CA ASN A 575 30.06 -17.71 2.75
C ASN A 575 31.26 -18.23 1.94
N SER A 576 31.01 -19.06 0.92
CA SER A 576 32.06 -19.60 0.05
C SER A 576 32.71 -18.49 -0.79
N LEU A 577 31.90 -17.61 -1.39
CA LEU A 577 32.40 -16.47 -2.17
C LEU A 577 33.22 -15.50 -1.30
N TYR A 578 32.72 -15.17 -0.10
CA TYR A 578 33.45 -14.33 0.83
C TYR A 578 34.77 -14.97 1.26
N ALA A 579 34.77 -16.27 1.57
CA ALA A 579 35.99 -16.98 1.96
C ALA A 579 37.01 -17.05 0.82
N TYR A 580 36.55 -17.12 -0.44
CA TYR A 580 37.43 -17.15 -1.60
C TYR A 580 38.06 -15.79 -1.88
N TYR A 581 37.25 -14.72 -1.90
CA TYR A 581 37.69 -13.39 -2.32
C TYR A 581 38.15 -12.48 -1.17
N SER A 582 38.07 -12.87 0.10
CA SER A 582 38.39 -11.99 1.24
C SER A 582 39.81 -11.41 1.22
N ASP A 583 40.76 -12.11 0.59
CA ASP A 583 42.15 -11.65 0.46
C ASP A 583 42.40 -10.87 -0.85
N ASP A 584 41.41 -10.75 -1.72
CA ASP A 584 41.51 -9.96 -2.95
C ASP A 584 41.20 -8.48 -2.66
N PRO A 585 42.15 -7.56 -2.87
CA PRO A 585 41.96 -6.14 -2.55
C PRO A 585 40.87 -5.45 -3.38
N ALA A 586 40.48 -6.02 -4.52
CA ALA A 586 39.37 -5.49 -5.32
C ALA A 586 38.00 -5.95 -4.81
N PHE A 587 37.92 -6.97 -3.95
CA PHE A 587 36.65 -7.50 -3.48
C PHE A 587 36.11 -6.66 -2.33
N LEU A 588 34.96 -6.02 -2.57
CA LEU A 588 34.25 -5.22 -1.58
C LEU A 588 33.07 -5.96 -0.98
N GLY A 589 32.51 -6.97 -1.65
CA GLY A 589 31.45 -7.82 -1.10
C GLY A 589 30.49 -8.37 -2.15
N VAL A 590 29.25 -8.58 -1.76
CA VAL A 590 28.23 -9.25 -2.60
C VAL A 590 26.94 -8.43 -2.68
N SER A 591 26.19 -8.64 -3.75
CA SER A 591 24.85 -8.09 -3.96
C SER A 591 23.85 -9.21 -4.23
N LEU A 592 22.64 -9.11 -3.66
CA LEU A 592 21.52 -10.01 -3.96
C LEU A 592 20.55 -9.39 -4.95
N LEU A 593 20.21 -10.15 -5.98
CA LEU A 593 19.20 -9.81 -6.98
C LEU A 593 18.12 -10.90 -6.99
N MET A 594 16.86 -10.52 -6.81
CA MET A 594 15.74 -11.46 -6.90
C MET A 594 15.41 -11.75 -8.37
N HIS A 595 15.27 -13.02 -8.72
CA HIS A 595 14.95 -13.44 -10.09
C HIS A 595 13.56 -12.97 -10.52
N GLU A 596 12.61 -12.89 -9.59
CA GLU A 596 11.23 -12.47 -9.83
C GLU A 596 11.14 -10.99 -10.15
N ASP A 597 11.85 -10.14 -9.41
CA ASP A 597 11.94 -8.70 -9.69
C ASP A 597 12.53 -8.46 -11.08
N LEU A 598 13.46 -9.33 -11.49
CA LEU A 598 14.06 -9.30 -12.82
C LEU A 598 13.07 -9.73 -13.91
N GLN A 599 12.24 -10.76 -13.67
CA GLN A 599 11.19 -11.20 -14.59
C GLN A 599 10.11 -10.14 -14.76
N GLU A 600 9.68 -9.46 -13.70
CA GLU A 600 8.64 -8.42 -13.77
C GLU A 600 9.06 -7.24 -14.67
N VAL A 601 10.34 -6.85 -14.60
CA VAL A 601 10.93 -5.86 -15.52
C VAL A 601 10.95 -6.36 -16.97
N ILE A 602 11.22 -7.65 -17.19
CA ILE A 602 11.21 -8.25 -18.53
C ILE A 602 9.78 -8.39 -19.09
N GLU A 603 8.82 -8.89 -18.31
CA GLU A 603 7.44 -9.11 -18.77
C GLU A 603 6.73 -7.81 -19.14
N THR A 604 7.02 -6.73 -18.40
CA THR A 604 6.55 -5.38 -18.72
C THR A 604 7.23 -4.79 -19.97
N SER A 605 8.36 -5.35 -20.42
CA SER A 605 9.11 -4.95 -21.61
C SER A 605 8.76 -5.74 -22.89
N ALA A 606 8.11 -6.90 -22.76
CA ALA A 606 7.87 -7.78 -23.89
C ALA A 606 6.86 -7.16 -24.90
N PRO A 607 7.22 -6.98 -26.17
CA PRO A 607 6.29 -6.45 -27.16
C PRO A 607 5.13 -7.42 -27.37
N ALA A 608 3.91 -6.88 -27.42
CA ALA A 608 2.69 -7.66 -27.67
C ALA A 608 2.82 -8.46 -28.96
N GLU A 609 2.78 -9.81 -28.87
CA GLU A 609 2.81 -10.68 -30.04
C GLU A 609 1.69 -10.29 -31.03
N ASP A 610 2.10 -9.89 -32.24
CA ASP A 610 1.22 -9.60 -33.36
C ASP A 610 0.46 -10.88 -33.75
N LYS A 611 -0.85 -10.90 -33.51
CA LYS A 611 -1.73 -12.03 -33.86
C LYS A 611 -1.92 -12.10 -35.38
N GLY A 612 -0.94 -12.67 -36.07
CA GLY A 612 -1.05 -13.10 -37.46
C GLY A 612 -2.01 -14.28 -37.63
N THR A 613 -3.02 -14.12 -38.49
CA THR A 613 -3.98 -15.17 -38.90
C THR A 613 -3.31 -16.45 -39.47
N PRO A 614 -3.95 -17.62 -39.37
CA PRO A 614 -3.30 -18.93 -39.23
C PRO A 614 -2.89 -19.60 -40.55
N GLY A 615 -1.74 -20.27 -40.53
CA GLY A 615 -1.25 -21.13 -41.60
C GLY A 615 -0.25 -22.19 -41.10
N PHE A 616 -0.78 -23.38 -40.77
CA PHE A 616 -0.17 -24.71 -40.68
C PHE A 616 1.29 -24.90 -40.16
N GLU A 617 1.33 -25.63 -39.03
CA GLU A 617 2.32 -26.65 -38.61
C GLU A 617 3.75 -26.22 -38.22
N ALA A 618 3.91 -25.93 -36.92
CA ALA A 618 4.96 -26.55 -36.11
C ALA A 618 4.47 -26.64 -34.65
N ILE A 619 4.63 -27.82 -34.05
CA ILE A 619 4.15 -28.19 -32.72
C ILE A 619 5.02 -27.48 -31.66
N PHE A 620 4.42 -26.61 -30.85
CA PHE A 620 4.82 -26.42 -29.45
C PHE A 620 3.58 -26.50 -28.57
N ALA A 621 3.65 -27.41 -27.60
CA ALA A 621 2.55 -27.78 -26.74
C ALA A 621 2.29 -26.69 -25.69
N ILE A 622 1.16 -26.02 -25.82
CA ILE A 622 0.48 -25.34 -24.72
C ILE A 622 -0.02 -26.43 -23.77
N ILE A 623 0.44 -26.43 -22.51
CA ILE A 623 -0.30 -27.02 -21.40
C ILE A 623 -0.51 -25.94 -20.36
N GLY A 624 -1.71 -25.36 -20.40
CA GLY A 624 -2.33 -24.73 -19.25
C GLY A 624 -3.15 -25.76 -18.46
N LEU A 625 -3.29 -25.49 -17.16
CA LEU A 625 -4.29 -25.97 -16.22
C LEU A 625 -4.25 -27.46 -15.73
N LEU A 626 -4.26 -27.55 -14.39
CA LEU A 626 -4.66 -28.65 -13.49
C LEU A 626 -3.64 -29.76 -13.18
N SER A 627 -3.14 -29.76 -11.93
CA SER A 627 -2.94 -30.97 -11.12
C SER A 627 -2.96 -30.66 -9.62
N ILE A 628 -4.15 -30.79 -9.02
CA ILE A 628 -4.39 -30.98 -7.59
C ILE A 628 -3.70 -32.27 -7.12
N ALA A 629 -3.05 -32.20 -5.95
CA ALA A 629 -2.70 -33.29 -5.02
C ALA A 629 -1.92 -34.51 -5.57
N TYR A 630 -0.74 -34.77 -4.99
CA TYR A 630 -0.50 -35.90 -4.06
C TYR A 630 1.02 -36.15 -3.89
N ARG A 631 1.40 -36.49 -2.64
CA ARG A 631 2.69 -37.08 -2.16
C ARG A 631 3.82 -36.04 -2.00
N LEU A 632 4.20 -35.69 -0.77
CA LEU A 632 4.92 -36.62 0.12
C LEU A 632 4.27 -36.81 1.50
N ARG A 633 3.83 -38.06 1.71
CA ARG A 633 4.01 -38.73 2.99
C ARG A 633 5.12 -39.75 2.76
N LYS A 634 6.28 -39.53 3.40
CA LYS A 634 7.54 -40.32 3.32
C LYS A 634 8.18 -40.23 1.93
N GLN A 635 9.46 -39.91 1.81
CA GLN A 635 10.58 -40.29 2.65
C GLN A 635 11.77 -39.37 2.34
#